data_AF-A0A800EYU0-F1
#
_entry.id   AF-A0A800EYU0-F1
#
_cell.length_a   1.000
_cell.length_b   1.000
_cell.length_c   1.000
_cell.angle_alpha   90.00
_cell.angle_beta   90.00
_cell.angle_gamma   90.00
#
_symmetry.space_group_name_H-M   'P 1'
#
loop_
_entity.id
_entity.type
_entity.pdbx_description
1 polymer ?
#
loop_
_entity_poly.entity_id
_entity_poly.type
_entity_poly.pdbx_seq_one_letter_code
_entity_poly.pdbx_strand_id
1 'polypeptide(L)'
;AVTGGASSCTSVLGARLAGVTPSGTMAAALVIVMGDTRSAVEAFDRNMPPEVQRVAVVGTIDDEAIEAIEVSRMLRDRLRGVRLETAGTRGGVTPDLVHELRARLDQAGYNHVDIFVSGDLDPEQIQAFTDERAPVAAFGIGFHIGAARPIKFQAKIKELEGRPVARRGFVPGITLNPRLTRVL
;
A
#
# COMPACT_ATOMS: atom_id res chain seq x y z
N ALA A 1 -1.21 8.66 7.41
CA ALA A 1 -0.51 7.50 6.83
C ALA A 1 0.97 7.50 7.19
N VAL A 2 1.80 8.39 6.63
CA VAL A 2 3.27 8.38 6.83
C VAL A 2 3.68 8.48 8.30
N THR A 3 3.18 9.48 9.04
CA THR A 3 3.44 9.59 10.49
C THR A 3 2.96 8.37 11.30
N GLY A 4 1.98 7.62 10.77
CA GLY A 4 1.46 6.40 11.39
C GLY A 4 2.26 5.14 11.08
N GLY A 5 3.35 5.24 10.30
CA GLY A 5 4.27 4.12 10.02
C GLY A 5 4.38 3.71 8.55
N ALA A 6 3.62 4.32 7.63
CA ALA A 6 3.76 4.01 6.20
C ALA A 6 5.08 4.57 5.63
N SER A 7 5.85 3.76 4.89
CA SER A 7 7.15 4.16 4.33
C SER A 7 7.08 5.29 3.30
N SER A 8 5.96 5.39 2.57
CA SER A 8 5.71 6.44 1.56
C SER A 8 4.19 6.57 1.32
N CYS A 9 3.79 7.48 0.43
CA CYS A 9 2.42 7.62 -0.05
C CYS A 9 2.37 7.92 -1.55
N THR A 10 1.19 7.75 -2.16
CA THR A 10 0.99 7.89 -3.61
C THR A 10 0.70 9.31 -4.06
N SER A 11 0.17 10.16 -3.16
CA SER A 11 -0.14 11.55 -3.46
C SER A 11 1.13 12.40 -3.50
N VAL A 12 1.35 13.10 -4.61
CA VAL A 12 2.50 14.03 -4.77
C VAL A 12 2.52 15.10 -3.69
N LEU A 13 1.37 15.72 -3.40
CA LEU A 13 1.28 16.75 -2.36
C LEU A 13 1.49 16.14 -0.96
N GLY A 14 0.89 14.98 -0.70
CA GLY A 14 1.06 14.27 0.57
C GLY A 14 2.52 13.90 0.83
N ALA A 15 3.22 13.43 -0.20
CA ALA A 15 4.62 13.06 -0.13
C ALA A 15 5.51 14.28 0.15
N ARG A 16 5.27 15.40 -0.56
CA ARG A 16 5.96 16.67 -0.32
C ARG A 16 5.75 17.16 1.12
N LEU A 17 4.52 17.14 1.63
CA LEU A 17 4.21 17.57 2.99
C LEU A 17 4.85 16.67 4.06
N ALA A 18 4.97 15.37 3.77
CA ALA A 18 5.57 14.40 4.67
C ALA A 18 7.09 14.27 4.53
N GLY A 19 7.72 14.96 3.56
CA GLY A 19 9.15 14.87 3.30
C GLY A 19 9.61 13.53 2.74
N VAL A 20 8.74 12.80 2.04
CA VAL A 20 9.03 11.49 1.42
C VAL A 20 8.94 11.55 -0.10
N THR A 21 9.57 10.60 -0.78
CA THR A 21 9.42 10.44 -2.24
C THR A 21 8.10 9.73 -2.53
N PRO A 22 7.23 10.26 -3.40
CA PRO A 22 5.98 9.58 -3.75
C PRO A 22 6.28 8.24 -4.42
N SER A 23 5.50 7.22 -4.07
CA SER A 23 5.64 5.87 -4.64
C SER A 23 4.39 5.49 -5.43
N GLY A 24 4.58 4.80 -6.56
CA GLY A 24 3.52 4.33 -7.42
C GLY A 24 4.05 3.41 -8.51
N THR A 25 3.18 2.57 -9.05
CA THR A 25 3.48 1.66 -10.17
C THR A 25 2.54 1.94 -11.33
N MET A 26 2.67 1.22 -12.45
CA MET A 26 1.68 1.31 -13.53
C MET A 26 0.27 0.91 -13.03
N ALA A 27 -0.76 1.52 -13.61
CA ALA A 27 -2.16 1.24 -13.28
C ALA A 27 -2.73 0.16 -14.21
N ALA A 28 -3.65 -0.66 -13.71
CA ALA A 28 -4.37 -1.66 -14.52
C ALA A 28 -5.13 -1.03 -15.70
N ALA A 29 -5.57 0.23 -15.57
CA ALA A 29 -6.19 0.97 -16.66
C ALA A 29 -5.30 1.06 -17.93
N LEU A 30 -3.98 1.11 -17.78
CA LEU A 30 -3.07 1.10 -18.92
C LEU A 30 -3.11 -0.26 -19.65
N VAL A 31 -3.20 -1.36 -18.89
CA VAL A 31 -3.38 -2.71 -19.47
C VAL A 31 -4.68 -2.79 -20.26
N ILE A 32 -5.79 -2.32 -19.68
CA ILE A 32 -7.10 -2.31 -20.35
C ILE A 32 -7.07 -1.50 -21.65
N VAL A 33 -6.48 -0.30 -21.63
CA VAL A 33 -6.40 0.57 -22.83
C VAL A 33 -5.54 -0.06 -23.93
N MET A 34 -4.46 -0.76 -23.55
CA MET A 34 -3.55 -1.39 -24.50
C MET A 34 -4.05 -2.76 -24.99
N GLY A 35 -5.04 -3.35 -24.32
CA GLY A 35 -5.68 -4.61 -24.67
C GLY A 35 -4.98 -5.86 -24.11
N ASP A 36 -3.72 -5.75 -23.71
CA ASP A 36 -2.95 -6.83 -23.09
C ASP A 36 -1.81 -6.30 -22.18
N THR A 37 -1.37 -7.13 -21.24
CA THR A 37 -0.36 -6.76 -20.23
C THR A 37 1.01 -6.51 -20.86
N ARG A 38 1.40 -7.27 -21.88
CA ARG A 38 2.70 -7.13 -22.53
C ARG A 38 2.85 -5.77 -23.21
N SER A 39 1.88 -5.40 -24.04
CA SER A 39 1.84 -4.11 -24.75
C SER A 39 1.86 -2.93 -23.77
N ALA A 40 1.14 -3.04 -22.65
CA ALA A 40 1.12 -2.03 -21.61
C ALA A 40 2.46 -1.87 -20.89
N VAL A 41 3.09 -2.98 -20.50
CA VAL A 41 4.39 -2.94 -19.82
C VAL A 41 5.48 -2.45 -20.78
N GLU A 42 5.45 -2.84 -22.05
CA GLU A 42 6.39 -2.34 -23.07
C GLU A 42 6.22 -0.82 -23.28
N ALA A 43 4.98 -0.34 -23.36
CA ALA A 43 4.70 1.08 -23.46
C ALA A 43 5.16 1.84 -22.21
N PHE A 44 4.91 1.31 -21.02
CA PHE A 44 5.36 1.92 -19.76
C PHE A 44 6.89 1.99 -19.70
N ASP A 45 7.57 0.90 -20.02
CA ASP A 45 9.02 0.80 -19.99
C ASP A 45 9.71 1.74 -20.99
N ARG A 46 9.14 1.92 -22.18
CA ARG A 46 9.67 2.83 -23.20
C ARG A 46 9.51 4.31 -22.85
N ASN A 47 8.45 4.67 -22.13
CA ASN A 47 8.07 6.08 -21.93
C ASN A 47 8.42 6.64 -20.56
N MET A 48 8.59 5.79 -19.54
CA MET A 48 8.91 6.25 -18.19
C MET A 48 10.41 6.51 -17.99
N PRO A 49 10.82 7.50 -17.19
CA PRO A 49 12.22 7.70 -16.85
C PRO A 49 12.85 6.47 -16.15
N PRO A 50 14.17 6.22 -16.28
CA PRO A 50 14.83 5.06 -15.67
C PRO A 50 14.73 4.98 -14.14
N GLU A 51 14.61 6.12 -13.46
CA GLU A 51 14.45 6.21 -12.00
C GLU A 51 13.10 5.66 -11.50
N VAL A 52 12.11 5.54 -12.38
CA VAL A 52 10.82 4.94 -12.03
C VAL A 52 10.93 3.43 -12.14
N GLN A 53 10.70 2.74 -11.03
CA GLN A 53 10.81 1.28 -10.99
C GLN A 53 9.76 0.62 -11.90
N ARG A 54 10.20 -0.39 -12.68
CA ARG A 54 9.30 -1.22 -13.49
C ARG A 54 8.68 -2.28 -12.61
N VAL A 55 7.54 -1.94 -12.02
CA VAL A 55 6.67 -2.88 -11.32
C VAL A 55 5.40 -3.07 -12.15
N ALA A 56 5.26 -4.25 -12.75
CA ALA A 56 4.16 -4.56 -13.66
C ALA A 56 2.92 -4.99 -12.86
N VAL A 57 1.74 -4.44 -13.15
CA VAL A 57 0.48 -5.00 -12.63
C VAL A 57 0.13 -6.24 -13.44
N VAL A 58 -0.17 -7.34 -12.76
CA VAL A 58 -0.48 -8.64 -13.37
C VAL A 58 -1.80 -9.19 -12.83
N GLY A 59 -2.41 -10.13 -13.56
CA GLY A 59 -3.75 -10.62 -13.26
C GLY A 59 -4.86 -9.70 -13.77
N THR A 60 -4.55 -8.81 -14.71
CA THR A 60 -5.53 -7.82 -15.20
C THR A 60 -6.45 -8.42 -16.25
N ILE A 61 -5.91 -9.24 -17.16
CA ILE A 61 -6.67 -9.90 -18.24
C ILE A 61 -6.65 -11.42 -18.04
N ASP A 62 -5.46 -12.00 -17.92
CA ASP A 62 -5.23 -13.42 -17.74
C ASP A 62 -4.78 -13.73 -16.29
N ASP A 63 -4.43 -14.99 -16.03
CA ASP A 63 -3.88 -15.45 -14.78
C ASP A 63 -2.60 -14.70 -14.37
N GLU A 64 -2.50 -14.39 -13.08
CA GLU A 64 -1.42 -13.63 -12.47
C GLU A 64 -0.04 -14.23 -12.78
N ALA A 65 0.08 -15.56 -12.75
CA ALA A 65 1.37 -16.21 -12.99
C ALA A 65 1.73 -16.28 -14.47
N ILE A 66 0.73 -16.43 -15.35
CA ILE A 66 0.95 -16.39 -16.80
C ILE A 66 1.49 -15.01 -17.19
N GLU A 67 0.78 -13.95 -16.79
CA GLU A 67 1.20 -12.58 -17.09
C GLU A 67 2.56 -12.24 -16.44
N ALA A 68 2.80 -12.66 -15.19
CA ALA A 68 4.05 -12.42 -14.50
C ALA A 68 5.27 -13.05 -15.20
N ILE A 69 5.14 -14.29 -15.68
CA ILE A 69 6.23 -14.95 -16.42
C ILE A 69 6.46 -14.25 -17.77
N GLU A 70 5.39 -13.84 -18.46
CA GLU A 70 5.50 -13.13 -19.73
C GLU A 70 6.25 -11.81 -19.59
N VAL A 71 5.85 -10.96 -18.63
CA VAL A 71 6.51 -9.66 -18.41
C VAL A 71 7.94 -9.82 -17.91
N SER A 72 8.21 -10.87 -17.11
CA SER A 72 9.56 -11.20 -16.64
C SER A 72 10.48 -11.60 -17.80
N ARG A 73 9.98 -12.39 -18.76
CA ARG A 73 10.73 -12.72 -19.99
C ARG A 73 11.03 -11.50 -20.84
N MET A 74 10.08 -10.57 -20.94
CA MET A 74 10.20 -9.37 -21.77
C MET A 74 11.22 -8.37 -21.20
N LEU A 75 11.11 -8.05 -19.91
CA LEU A 75 11.92 -7.01 -19.29
C LEU A 75 13.21 -7.54 -18.65
N ARG A 76 13.30 -8.84 -18.32
CA ARG A 76 14.45 -9.49 -17.69
C ARG A 76 14.92 -8.71 -16.45
N ASP A 77 16.18 -8.30 -16.41
CA ASP A 77 16.80 -7.60 -15.29
C ASP A 77 16.25 -6.19 -15.07
N ARG A 78 15.51 -5.65 -16.05
CA ARG A 78 14.86 -4.33 -15.95
C ARG A 78 13.56 -4.39 -15.16
N LEU A 79 12.94 -5.57 -15.02
CA LEU A 79 11.75 -5.73 -14.19
C LEU A 79 12.15 -5.73 -12.71
N ARG A 80 11.66 -4.77 -11.95
CA ARG A 80 11.84 -4.76 -10.50
C ARG A 80 10.95 -5.79 -9.82
N GLY A 81 9.70 -5.91 -10.28
CA GLY A 81 8.73 -6.79 -9.65
C GLY A 81 7.39 -6.82 -10.36
N VAL A 82 6.48 -7.59 -9.80
CA VAL A 82 5.07 -7.67 -10.21
C VAL A 82 4.17 -7.27 -9.06
N ARG A 83 3.04 -6.61 -9.36
CA ARG A 83 2.04 -6.20 -8.40
C ARG A 83 0.75 -6.98 -8.61
N LEU A 84 0.30 -7.64 -7.55
CA LEU A 84 -0.99 -8.32 -7.49
C LEU A 84 -2.06 -7.36 -6.98
N GLU A 85 -3.18 -7.33 -7.70
CA GLU A 85 -4.39 -6.57 -7.36
C GLU A 85 -5.64 -7.41 -7.72
N THR A 86 -5.57 -8.71 -7.43
CA THR A 86 -6.62 -9.68 -7.75
C THR A 86 -7.95 -9.24 -7.13
N ALA A 87 -8.99 -9.17 -7.95
CA ALA A 87 -10.30 -8.72 -7.50
C ALA A 87 -10.90 -9.66 -6.44
N GLY A 88 -11.67 -9.12 -5.50
CA GLY A 88 -12.36 -9.92 -4.49
C GLY A 88 -13.32 -10.97 -5.08
N THR A 89 -13.90 -10.71 -6.25
CA THR A 89 -14.73 -11.69 -7.01
C THR A 89 -13.93 -12.88 -7.54
N ARG A 90 -12.59 -12.77 -7.56
CA ARG A 90 -11.63 -13.83 -7.90
C ARG A 90 -10.96 -14.41 -6.65
N GLY A 91 -11.40 -14.03 -5.45
CA GLY A 91 -10.85 -14.48 -4.16
C GLY A 91 -9.87 -13.50 -3.51
N GLY A 92 -9.50 -12.40 -4.18
CA GLY A 92 -8.49 -11.48 -3.67
C GLY A 92 -7.07 -12.03 -3.77
N VAL A 93 -6.09 -11.27 -3.27
CA VAL A 93 -4.71 -11.75 -3.17
C VAL A 93 -4.57 -12.53 -1.86
N THR A 94 -4.12 -13.78 -1.94
CA THR A 94 -3.92 -14.67 -0.78
C THR A 94 -2.44 -15.04 -0.60
N PRO A 95 -2.02 -15.49 0.60
CA PRO A 95 -0.68 -16.04 0.80
C PRO A 95 -0.35 -17.20 -0.15
N ASP A 96 -1.30 -18.11 -0.36
CA ASP A 96 -1.14 -19.24 -1.31
C ASP A 96 -0.86 -18.77 -2.74
N LEU A 97 -1.59 -17.76 -3.23
CA LEU A 97 -1.36 -17.18 -4.56
C LEU A 97 0.05 -16.59 -4.68
N VAL A 98 0.52 -15.91 -3.63
CA VAL A 98 1.88 -15.35 -3.60
C VAL A 98 2.94 -16.44 -3.60
N HIS A 99 2.75 -17.52 -2.83
CA HIS A 99 3.66 -18.67 -2.82
C HIS A 99 3.70 -19.39 -4.16
N GLU A 100 2.53 -19.60 -4.78
CA GLU A 100 2.44 -20.18 -6.12
C GLU A 100 3.18 -19.32 -7.15
N LEU A 101 2.89 -18.02 -7.16
CA LEU A 101 3.53 -17.07 -8.08
C LEU A 101 5.04 -17.06 -7.89
N ARG A 102 5.52 -17.03 -6.64
CA ARG A 102 6.95 -17.10 -6.33
C ARG A 102 7.58 -18.37 -6.89
N ALA A 103 6.98 -19.53 -6.61
CA ALA A 103 7.48 -20.81 -7.07
C ALA A 103 7.56 -20.87 -8.60
N ARG A 104 6.55 -20.35 -9.30
CA ARG A 104 6.51 -20.29 -10.77
C ARG A 104 7.57 -19.35 -11.35
N LEU A 105 7.76 -18.17 -10.76
CA LEU A 105 8.81 -17.24 -11.16
C LEU A 105 10.20 -17.85 -10.94
N ASP A 106 10.42 -18.55 -9.82
CA ASP A 106 11.68 -19.19 -9.49
C ASP A 106 12.00 -20.36 -10.42
N GLN A 107 11.01 -21.20 -10.74
CA GLN A 107 11.15 -22.26 -11.75
C GLN A 107 11.50 -21.72 -13.14
N ALA A 108 11.01 -20.51 -13.46
CA ALA A 108 11.33 -19.82 -14.70
C ALA A 108 12.66 -19.03 -14.65
N GLY A 109 13.37 -19.02 -13.52
CA GLY A 109 14.68 -18.37 -13.34
C GLY A 109 14.60 -16.88 -12.99
N TYR A 110 13.46 -16.37 -12.54
CA TYR A 110 13.20 -14.96 -12.23
C TYR A 110 13.17 -14.68 -10.71
N ASN A 111 14.13 -15.24 -9.97
CA ASN A 111 14.23 -15.11 -8.51
C ASN A 111 14.43 -13.66 -8.03
N HIS A 112 14.88 -12.76 -8.91
CA HIS A 112 15.08 -11.33 -8.61
C HIS A 112 13.81 -10.48 -8.67
N VAL A 113 12.72 -11.01 -9.24
CA VAL A 113 11.47 -10.26 -9.46
C VAL A 113 10.69 -10.20 -8.15
N ASP A 114 10.61 -9.03 -7.51
CA ASP A 114 9.85 -8.84 -6.27
C ASP A 114 8.33 -9.01 -6.48
N ILE A 115 7.62 -9.45 -5.44
CA ILE A 115 6.14 -9.50 -5.44
C ILE A 115 5.60 -8.39 -4.54
N PHE A 116 4.79 -7.52 -5.13
CA PHE A 116 4.08 -6.44 -4.45
C PHE A 116 2.61 -6.83 -4.34
N VAL A 117 1.99 -6.54 -3.20
CA VAL A 117 0.56 -6.83 -2.99
C VAL A 117 -0.18 -5.54 -2.73
N SER A 118 -1.28 -5.32 -3.44
CA SER A 118 -2.15 -4.16 -3.24
C SER A 118 -3.62 -4.60 -3.25
N GLY A 119 -4.46 -3.82 -2.57
CA GLY A 119 -5.89 -4.10 -2.51
C GLY A 119 -6.51 -3.56 -1.24
N ASP A 120 -7.73 -4.01 -0.94
CA ASP A 120 -8.42 -3.70 0.30
C ASP A 120 -7.94 -4.62 1.43
N LEU A 121 -6.69 -4.37 1.86
CA LEU A 121 -6.01 -5.13 2.89
C LEU A 121 -6.19 -4.48 4.27
N ASP A 122 -6.50 -5.29 5.27
CA ASP A 122 -6.51 -4.96 6.68
C ASP A 122 -5.34 -5.61 7.45
N PRO A 123 -5.10 -5.22 8.73
CA PRO A 123 -4.03 -5.80 9.55
C PRO A 123 -4.12 -7.31 9.70
N GLU A 124 -5.31 -7.88 9.79
CA GLU A 124 -5.54 -9.31 9.91
C GLU A 124 -5.09 -10.06 8.65
N GLN A 125 -5.41 -9.53 7.46
CA GLN A 125 -4.95 -10.07 6.19
C GLN A 125 -3.43 -9.95 6.06
N ILE A 126 -2.84 -8.80 6.39
CA ILE A 126 -1.37 -8.60 6.37
C ILE A 126 -0.67 -9.57 7.34
N GLN A 127 -1.28 -9.83 8.50
CA GLN A 127 -0.77 -10.79 9.47
C GLN A 127 -0.71 -12.20 8.87
N ALA A 128 -1.73 -12.62 8.12
CA ALA A 128 -1.74 -13.93 7.45
C ALA A 128 -0.55 -14.09 6.49
N PHE A 129 -0.25 -13.09 5.67
CA PHE A 129 0.95 -13.12 4.80
C PHE A 129 2.25 -13.27 5.61
N THR A 130 2.32 -12.61 6.78
CA THR A 130 3.51 -12.63 7.64
C THR A 130 3.67 -13.99 8.33
N ASP A 131 2.59 -14.53 8.88
CA ASP A 131 2.57 -15.83 9.58
C ASP A 131 2.92 -16.97 8.64
N GLU A 132 2.41 -16.93 7.41
CA GLU A 132 2.68 -17.92 6.37
C GLU A 132 4.00 -17.66 5.63
N ARG A 133 4.75 -16.61 6.03
CA ARG A 133 6.02 -16.20 5.41
C ARG A 133 5.90 -16.04 3.89
N ALA A 134 4.78 -15.51 3.43
CA ALA A 134 4.54 -15.23 2.02
C ALA A 134 5.59 -14.22 1.51
N PRO A 135 6.25 -14.48 0.38
CA PRO A 135 7.34 -13.66 -0.15
C PRO A 135 6.82 -12.35 -0.76
N VAL A 136 6.41 -11.41 0.09
CA VAL A 136 5.93 -10.08 -0.30
C VAL A 136 7.00 -9.03 0.03
N ALA A 137 7.37 -8.23 -0.97
CA ALA A 137 8.35 -7.15 -0.83
C ALA A 137 7.73 -5.87 -0.22
N ALA A 138 6.49 -5.55 -0.59
CA ALA A 138 5.76 -4.42 -0.02
C ALA A 138 4.24 -4.54 -0.21
N PHE A 139 3.51 -3.89 0.69
CA PHE A 139 2.05 -3.76 0.65
C PHE A 139 1.61 -2.34 0.28
N GLY A 140 0.69 -2.24 -0.67
CA GLY A 140 -0.02 -1.01 -1.01
C GLY A 140 -1.37 -0.95 -0.29
N ILE A 141 -1.46 -0.14 0.77
CA ILE A 141 -2.67 -0.01 1.60
C ILE A 141 -3.41 1.29 1.27
N GLY A 142 -4.63 1.14 0.75
CA GLY A 142 -5.50 2.25 0.38
C GLY A 142 -6.57 2.53 1.44
N PHE A 143 -7.73 1.91 1.23
CA PHE A 143 -8.98 2.27 1.91
C PHE A 143 -8.92 2.09 3.43
N HIS A 144 -8.34 0.99 3.93
CA HIS A 144 -8.21 0.75 5.37
C HIS A 144 -7.57 1.92 6.14
N ILE A 145 -6.53 2.55 5.56
CA ILE A 145 -5.88 3.73 6.16
C ILE A 145 -6.61 5.02 5.78
N GLY A 146 -6.96 5.18 4.50
CA GLY A 146 -7.55 6.43 3.98
C GLY A 146 -8.94 6.74 4.52
N ALA A 147 -9.71 5.72 4.85
CA ALA A 147 -11.07 5.81 5.39
C ALA A 147 -11.14 5.51 6.90
N ALA A 148 -10.00 5.53 7.59
CA ALA A 148 -9.95 5.27 9.03
C ALA A 148 -10.92 6.18 9.79
N ARG A 149 -11.66 5.60 10.75
CA ARG A 149 -12.66 6.34 11.51
C ARG A 149 -11.98 7.43 12.34
N PRO A 150 -12.47 8.69 12.31
CA PRO A 150 -11.91 9.74 13.13
C PRO A 150 -11.97 9.40 14.63
N ILE A 151 -10.93 9.76 15.36
CA ILE A 151 -10.94 9.68 16.82
C ILE A 151 -11.96 10.71 17.33
N LYS A 152 -12.99 10.25 18.04
CA LYS A 152 -14.00 11.14 18.62
C LYS A 152 -13.35 11.98 19.72
N PHE A 153 -13.15 13.26 19.43
CA PHE A 153 -12.59 14.22 20.36
C PHE A 153 -13.63 15.28 20.78
N GLN A 154 -13.58 15.73 22.03
CA GLN A 154 -14.41 16.82 22.53
C GLN A 154 -13.56 17.76 23.37
N ALA A 155 -13.42 19.01 22.92
CA ALA A 155 -12.88 20.09 23.75
C ALA A 155 -13.91 20.46 24.83
N LYS A 156 -13.43 20.73 26.05
CA LYS A 156 -14.27 21.10 27.19
C LYS A 156 -13.59 22.18 28.00
N ILE A 157 -14.38 23.15 28.44
CA ILE A 157 -13.94 24.11 29.46
C ILE A 157 -13.85 23.36 30.79
N LYS A 158 -12.68 23.44 31.42
CA LYS A 158 -12.34 22.78 32.70
C LYS A 158 -11.97 23.79 33.79
N GLU A 159 -11.74 25.04 33.40
CA GLU A 159 -11.38 26.14 34.29
C GLU A 159 -11.82 27.47 33.65
N LEU A 160 -12.27 28.41 34.47
CA LEU A 160 -12.56 29.80 34.09
C LEU A 160 -11.87 30.72 35.10
N GLU A 161 -10.97 31.59 34.64
CA GLU A 161 -10.25 32.56 35.49
C GLU A 161 -9.60 31.92 36.74
N GLY A 162 -8.94 30.76 36.57
CA GLY A 162 -8.32 30.03 37.68
C GLY A 162 -9.30 29.26 38.58
N ARG A 163 -10.61 29.32 38.32
CA ARG A 163 -11.63 28.57 39.07
C ARG A 163 -12.00 27.27 38.34
N PRO A 164 -11.83 26.10 38.98
CA PRO A 164 -12.26 24.82 38.42
C PRO A 164 -13.77 24.79 38.14
N VAL A 165 -14.16 24.58 36.88
CA VAL A 165 -15.57 24.45 36.47
C VAL A 165 -15.70 23.40 35.36
N ALA A 166 -16.85 22.72 35.26
CA ALA A 166 -17.13 21.82 34.15
C ALA A 166 -18.63 21.61 33.96
N ARG A 167 -19.05 21.20 32.76
CA ARG A 167 -20.42 20.71 32.53
C ARG A 167 -20.67 19.40 33.28
N ARG A 168 -21.93 19.09 33.59
CA ARG A 168 -22.31 17.81 34.24
C ARG A 168 -21.73 16.60 33.50
N GLY A 169 -21.24 15.62 34.27
CA GLY A 169 -20.59 14.41 33.77
C GLY A 169 -19.07 14.54 33.54
N PHE A 170 -18.45 15.67 33.91
CA PHE A 170 -17.00 15.89 33.80
C PHE A 170 -16.42 16.43 35.10
N VAL A 171 -15.17 16.04 35.37
CA VAL A 171 -14.42 16.50 36.54
C VAL A 171 -13.93 17.94 36.29
N PRO A 172 -14.25 18.93 37.14
CA PRO A 172 -13.67 20.28 37.05
C PRO A 172 -12.16 20.31 37.30
N GLY A 173 -11.47 21.31 36.75
CA GLY A 173 -10.04 21.58 36.98
C GLY A 173 -9.10 20.97 35.95
N ILE A 174 -7.88 21.52 35.88
CA ILE A 174 -6.80 21.06 35.01
C ILE A 174 -6.49 19.59 35.31
N THR A 175 -6.48 18.76 34.27
CA THR A 175 -6.02 17.37 34.37
C THR A 175 -4.60 17.31 33.85
N LEU A 176 -3.64 17.19 34.76
CA LEU A 176 -2.22 17.03 34.41
C LEU A 176 -2.04 15.66 33.76
N ASN A 177 -1.44 15.63 32.58
CA ASN A 177 -1.00 14.42 31.92
C ASN A 177 0.51 14.53 31.66
N PRO A 178 1.36 13.80 32.40
CA PRO A 178 2.82 13.92 32.28
C PRO A 178 3.34 13.45 30.91
N ARG A 179 2.51 12.78 30.11
CA ARG A 179 2.85 12.37 28.73
C ARG A 179 2.51 13.44 27.69
N LEU A 180 1.77 14.48 28.06
CA LEU A 180 1.42 15.57 27.15
C LEU A 180 2.39 16.72 27.35
N THR A 181 2.92 17.23 26.23
CA THR A 181 3.69 18.47 26.23
C THR A 181 2.78 19.59 25.76
N ARG A 182 2.97 20.79 26.30
CA ARG A 182 2.26 21.97 25.80
C ARG A 182 2.69 22.25 24.37
N VAL A 183 1.75 22.13 23.43
CA VAL A 183 1.92 22.52 22.03
C VAL A 183 1.05 23.77 21.87
N LEU A 184 1.68 24.94 21.73
CA LEU A 184 1.13 26.32 21.80
C LEU A 184 1.20 27.00 23.17
#